data_AF-Q72ZS1-F1
#
_entry.id   AF-Q72ZS1-F1
#
_cell.length_a   1.000
_cell.length_b   1.000
_cell.length_c   1.000
_cell.angle_alpha   90.00
_cell.angle_beta   90.00
_cell.angle_gamma   90.00
#
_symmetry.space_group_name_H-M   'P 1'
#
loop_
_entity.id
_entity.type
_entity.pdbx_description
1 polymer ?
#
loop_
_entity_poly.entity_id
_entity_poly.type
_entity_poly.pdbx_seq_one_letter_code
_entity_poly.pdbx_strand_id
1 'polypeptide(L)'
;MLHKVIELLKQNGFQKKEYIPNRIVYNQETQKSEEKAIRLLNFDHVYLNKTETELYILIEKDTVFTHQDIKEYEKKMFDFIIWLGNKPLKYNINLILLCPLGLGSKSKQDRQGIDEIINYERDKYYCRKIFIDVSNPNFEEELLILPSFPLKVSFDGMMKGYDGVIQAINEILPEQLYNELKQKEIKPDIDKILSMISK
;
A
#
# COMPACT_ATOMS: atom_id res chain seq x y z
N MET A 1 -14.63 0.77 -12.35
CA MET A 1 -14.71 1.06 -10.90
C MET A 1 -13.57 1.98 -10.44
N LEU A 2 -12.44 1.97 -11.15
CA LEU A 2 -11.29 2.85 -10.93
C LEU A 2 -11.63 4.32 -10.61
N HIS A 3 -12.58 4.94 -11.33
CA HIS A 3 -12.98 6.32 -11.06
C HIS A 3 -13.47 6.54 -9.62
N LYS A 4 -14.25 5.59 -9.06
CA LYS A 4 -14.73 5.68 -7.68
C LYS A 4 -13.58 5.67 -6.67
N VAL A 5 -12.61 4.78 -6.87
CA VAL A 5 -11.41 4.70 -6.02
C VAL A 5 -10.59 5.99 -6.11
N ILE A 6 -10.45 6.55 -7.31
CA ILE A 6 -9.78 7.82 -7.53
C ILE A 6 -10.46 8.96 -6.77
N GLU A 7 -11.78 9.06 -6.86
CA GLU A 7 -12.53 10.11 -6.16
C GLU A 7 -12.44 9.95 -4.64
N LEU A 8 -12.49 8.71 -4.13
CA LEU A 8 -12.26 8.43 -2.71
C LEU A 8 -10.87 8.90 -2.26
N LEU A 9 -9.81 8.58 -3.01
CA LEU A 9 -8.45 9.03 -2.70
C LEU A 9 -8.34 10.56 -2.69
N LYS A 10 -8.94 11.24 -3.68
CA LYS A 10 -8.94 12.71 -3.73
C LYS A 10 -9.68 13.33 -2.55
N GLN A 11 -10.83 12.79 -2.16
CA GLN A 11 -11.59 13.24 -1.00
C GLN A 11 -10.77 13.12 0.30
N ASN A 12 -9.93 12.10 0.39
CA ASN A 12 -9.01 11.88 1.52
C ASN A 12 -7.67 12.63 1.38
N GLY A 13 -7.58 13.57 0.44
CA GLY A 13 -6.44 14.49 0.32
C GLY A 13 -5.23 13.94 -0.44
N PHE A 14 -5.38 12.82 -1.16
CA PHE A 14 -4.34 12.34 -2.07
C PHE A 14 -4.40 13.09 -3.41
N GLN A 15 -3.23 13.34 -3.99
CA GLN A 15 -3.08 14.07 -5.25
C GLN A 15 -2.38 13.20 -6.29
N LYS A 16 -2.82 13.30 -7.54
CA LYS A 16 -2.18 12.59 -8.64
C LYS A 16 -0.73 13.08 -8.77
N LYS A 17 0.23 12.16 -8.84
CA LYS A 17 1.65 12.46 -9.05
C LYS A 17 2.13 11.80 -10.32
N GLU A 18 2.86 12.54 -11.14
CA GLU A 18 3.56 11.99 -12.30
C GLU A 18 5.05 11.86 -11.99
N TYR A 19 5.60 10.69 -12.29
CA TYR A 19 7.01 10.38 -12.06
C TYR A 19 7.73 10.32 -13.40
N ILE A 20 8.42 11.41 -13.73
CA ILE A 20 9.18 11.56 -14.97
C ILE A 20 10.66 11.71 -14.61
N PRO A 21 11.45 10.63 -14.66
CA PRO A 21 12.90 10.75 -14.62
C PRO A 21 13.43 11.45 -15.86
N ASN A 22 14.38 12.37 -15.65
CA ASN A 22 15.29 12.80 -16.71
C ASN A 22 16.42 11.77 -16.75
N ARG A 23 16.48 10.95 -17.82
CA ARG A 23 17.64 10.08 -18.08
C ARG A 23 18.47 10.74 -19.17
N ILE A 24 19.78 10.85 -18.91
CA ILE A 24 20.74 11.22 -19.94
C ILE A 24 20.82 10.03 -20.90
N VAL A 25 20.35 10.24 -22.12
CA VAL A 25 20.52 9.29 -23.22
C VAL A 25 21.78 9.71 -23.97
N TYR A 26 22.79 8.86 -23.92
CA TYR A 26 23.96 9.01 -24.77
C TYR A 26 23.59 8.48 -26.16
N ASN A 27 23.51 9.36 -27.15
CA ASN A 27 23.39 8.91 -28.53
C ASN A 27 24.70 8.18 -28.90
N GLN A 28 24.62 6.92 -29.34
CA GLN A 28 25.80 6.13 -29.71
C GLN A 28 26.52 6.70 -30.94
N GLU A 29 25.86 7.53 -31.75
CA GLU A 29 26.44 8.12 -32.97
C GLU A 29 27.16 9.46 -32.73
N THR A 30 26.89 10.15 -31.62
CA THR A 30 27.57 11.39 -31.25
C THR A 30 27.65 11.48 -29.73
N GLN A 31 28.86 11.63 -29.17
CA GLN A 31 29.13 11.83 -27.73
C GLN A 31 28.48 13.08 -27.08
N LYS A 32 27.38 13.60 -27.63
CA LYS A 32 26.55 14.63 -27.00
C LYS A 32 25.49 13.95 -26.13
N SER A 33 25.54 14.24 -24.84
CA SER A 33 24.50 13.86 -23.90
C SER A 33 23.21 14.64 -24.20
N GLU A 34 22.11 13.94 -24.48
CA GLU A 34 20.78 14.55 -24.52
C GLU A 34 19.99 14.10 -23.28
N GLU A 35 19.40 15.06 -22.58
CA GLU A 35 18.48 14.78 -21.48
C GLU A 35 17.10 14.44 -22.06
N LYS A 36 16.71 13.17 -22.02
CA LYS A 36 15.36 12.74 -22.40
C LYS A 36 14.58 12.35 -21.15
N ALA A 37 13.38 12.92 -21.01
CA ALA A 37 12.40 12.45 -20.06
C ALA A 37 12.00 11.01 -20.41
N ILE A 38 12.38 10.04 -19.58
CA ILE A 38 11.98 8.64 -19.70
C ILE A 38 11.04 8.37 -18.54
N ARG A 39 9.79 8.00 -18.81
CA ARG A 39 8.91 7.44 -17.78
C ARG A 39 9.49 6.09 -17.36
N LEU A 40 10.21 6.03 -16.23
CA LEU A 40 10.84 4.78 -15.77
C LEU A 40 9.77 3.70 -15.56
N LEU A 41 8.61 4.10 -15.07
CA LEU A 41 7.58 3.24 -14.54
C LEU A 41 6.26 3.77 -15.02
N ASN A 42 5.75 3.17 -16.09
CA ASN A 42 4.54 3.60 -16.75
C ASN A 42 3.30 3.22 -15.90
N PHE A 43 3.17 3.79 -14.71
CA PHE A 43 1.99 3.70 -13.87
C PHE A 43 1.11 4.93 -14.16
N ASP A 44 -0.10 4.70 -14.69
CA ASP A 44 -0.99 5.78 -15.12
C ASP A 44 -1.67 6.51 -13.96
N HIS A 45 -1.82 5.81 -12.83
CA HIS A 45 -2.61 6.23 -11.69
C HIS A 45 -1.82 6.11 -10.39
N VAL A 46 -1.00 7.13 -10.12
CA VAL A 46 -0.24 7.25 -8.88
C VAL A 46 -0.75 8.43 -8.06
N TYR A 47 -1.03 8.20 -6.79
CA TYR A 47 -1.63 9.16 -5.87
C TYR A 47 -0.81 9.24 -4.59
N LEU A 48 -0.42 10.44 -4.19
CA LEU A 48 0.42 10.69 -3.03
C LEU A 48 -0.35 11.55 -2.03
N ASN A 49 -0.22 11.26 -0.73
CA ASN A 49 -0.76 12.15 0.27
C ASN A 49 0.06 13.46 0.35
N LYS A 50 -0.54 14.49 0.96
CA LYS A 50 0.09 15.82 1.07
C LYS A 50 1.44 15.83 1.80
N THR A 51 1.65 14.91 2.72
CA THR A 51 2.90 14.80 3.51
C THR A 51 3.97 13.95 2.82
N GLU A 52 3.68 13.41 1.63
CA GLU A 52 4.58 12.48 0.92
C GLU A 52 5.04 11.31 1.80
N THR A 53 4.14 10.77 2.62
CA THR A 53 4.37 9.61 3.50
C THR A 53 3.61 8.36 3.07
N GLU A 54 2.68 8.49 2.12
CA GLU A 54 1.86 7.37 1.63
C GLU A 54 1.56 7.52 0.15
N LEU A 55 1.70 6.40 -0.57
CA LEU A 55 1.56 6.35 -2.02
C LEU A 55 0.60 5.22 -2.42
N TYR A 56 -0.37 5.53 -3.27
CA TYR A 56 -1.28 4.58 -3.90
C TYR A 56 -0.99 4.48 -5.39
N ILE A 57 -0.87 3.25 -5.89
CA ILE A 57 -0.81 2.94 -7.31
C ILE A 57 -2.04 2.12 -7.64
N LEU A 58 -2.85 2.58 -8.60
CA LEU A 58 -4.06 1.91 -9.01
C LEU A 58 -3.85 1.22 -10.35
N ILE A 59 -4.26 -0.05 -10.45
CA ILE A 59 -4.22 -0.82 -11.68
C ILE A 59 -5.56 -1.53 -11.84
N GLU A 60 -6.25 -1.30 -12.96
CA GLU A 60 -7.51 -1.96 -13.30
C GLU A 60 -7.28 -2.92 -14.46
N LYS A 61 -7.87 -4.12 -14.36
CA LYS A 61 -7.85 -5.15 -15.41
C LYS A 61 -9.24 -5.76 -15.51
N ASP A 62 -9.70 -6.00 -16.74
CA ASP A 62 -11.00 -6.63 -17.02
C ASP A 62 -11.00 -8.14 -16.69
N THR A 63 -9.85 -8.70 -16.35
CA THR A 63 -9.69 -10.11 -15.95
C THR A 63 -8.93 -10.19 -14.63
N VAL A 64 -9.03 -11.34 -13.97
CA VAL A 64 -8.21 -11.66 -12.79
C VAL A 64 -6.73 -11.53 -13.14
N PHE A 65 -5.94 -10.98 -12.21
CA PHE A 65 -4.48 -10.94 -12.34
C PHE A 65 -3.90 -12.34 -12.22
N THR A 66 -2.88 -12.62 -13.03
CA THR A 66 -2.11 -13.86 -12.97
C THR A 66 -0.88 -13.70 -12.09
N HIS A 67 -0.25 -14.80 -11.69
CA HIS A 67 1.05 -14.79 -11.01
C HIS A 67 2.11 -14.00 -11.78
N GLN A 68 2.10 -14.12 -13.11
CA GLN A 68 3.04 -13.42 -13.97
C GLN A 68 2.80 -11.91 -13.95
N ASP A 69 1.52 -11.48 -14.02
CA ASP A 69 1.18 -10.05 -13.90
C ASP A 69 1.72 -9.47 -12.58
N ILE A 70 1.51 -10.18 -11.45
CA ILE A 70 1.93 -9.71 -10.13
C ILE A 70 3.45 -9.60 -10.04
N LYS A 71 4.19 -10.61 -10.51
CA LYS A 71 5.66 -10.56 -10.54
C LYS A 71 6.21 -9.42 -11.38
N GLU A 72 5.56 -9.12 -12.51
CA GLU A 72 5.93 -7.97 -13.34
C GLU A 72 5.70 -6.65 -12.61
N TYR A 73 4.57 -6.52 -11.89
CA TYR A 73 4.34 -5.35 -11.05
C TYR A 73 5.31 -5.26 -9.89
N GLU A 74 5.67 -6.36 -9.23
CA GLU A 74 6.70 -6.37 -8.18
C GLU A 74 8.06 -5.92 -8.70
N LYS A 75 8.46 -6.36 -9.89
CA LYS A 75 9.69 -5.89 -10.54
C LYS A 75 9.63 -4.38 -10.83
N LYS A 76 8.51 -3.90 -11.39
CA LYS A 76 8.29 -2.46 -11.58
C LYS A 76 8.36 -1.73 -10.23
N MET A 77 7.73 -2.25 -9.19
CA MET A 77 7.77 -1.67 -7.86
C MET A 77 9.19 -1.58 -7.29
N PHE A 78 9.99 -2.62 -7.46
CA PHE A 78 11.39 -2.60 -7.06
C PHE A 78 12.18 -1.48 -7.76
N ASP A 79 12.05 -1.38 -9.08
CA ASP A 79 12.69 -0.31 -9.86
C ASP A 79 12.21 1.09 -9.43
N PHE A 80 10.91 1.21 -9.08
CA PHE A 80 10.33 2.44 -8.54
C PHE A 80 10.91 2.85 -7.20
N ILE A 81 11.04 1.90 -6.28
CA ILE A 81 11.57 2.14 -4.94
C ILE A 81 13.04 2.58 -5.00
N ILE A 82 13.83 1.96 -5.86
CA ILE A 82 15.23 2.35 -6.09
C ILE A 82 15.30 3.79 -6.59
N TRP A 83 14.44 4.15 -7.55
CA TRP A 83 14.42 5.49 -8.14
C TRP A 83 13.93 6.56 -7.16
N LEU A 84 12.88 6.27 -6.38
CA LEU A 84 12.26 7.23 -5.47
C LEU A 84 13.25 7.84 -4.48
N GLY A 85 14.25 7.07 -4.03
CA GLY A 85 15.32 7.51 -3.11
C GLY A 85 14.85 7.98 -1.72
N ASN A 86 13.54 8.21 -1.54
CA ASN A 86 12.91 8.75 -0.35
C ASN A 86 12.59 7.64 0.66
N LYS A 87 13.15 7.74 1.88
CA LYS A 87 13.09 6.69 2.92
C LYS A 87 11.68 6.43 3.48
N PRO A 88 10.88 7.44 3.86
CA PRO A 88 9.52 7.22 4.38
C PRO A 88 8.58 6.54 3.38
N LEU A 89 8.60 6.94 2.11
CA LEU A 89 7.70 6.40 1.08
C LEU A 89 7.93 4.92 0.79
N LYS A 90 9.18 4.44 0.89
CA LYS A 90 9.54 3.04 0.61
C LYS A 90 8.70 2.02 1.38
N TYR A 91 8.24 2.38 2.59
CA TYR A 91 7.54 1.46 3.48
C TYR A 91 6.02 1.57 3.41
N ASN A 92 5.49 2.55 2.67
CA ASN A 92 4.06 2.85 2.64
C ASN A 92 3.55 3.05 1.21
N ILE A 93 3.94 2.12 0.35
CA ILE A 93 3.40 2.01 -1.01
C ILE A 93 2.29 0.96 -1.01
N ASN A 94 1.11 1.38 -1.46
CA ASN A 94 -0.07 0.55 -1.63
C ASN A 94 -0.35 0.35 -3.12
N LEU A 95 -0.30 -0.89 -3.58
CA LEU A 95 -0.66 -1.32 -4.93
C LEU A 95 -2.09 -1.87 -4.90
N ILE A 96 -3.02 -1.13 -5.49
CA ILE A 96 -4.44 -1.49 -5.59
C ILE A 96 -4.70 -2.16 -6.93
N LEU A 97 -5.18 -3.40 -6.87
CA LEU A 97 -5.41 -4.28 -8.01
C LEU A 97 -6.91 -4.50 -8.18
N LEU A 98 -7.51 -3.73 -9.08
CA LEU A 98 -8.95 -3.76 -9.39
C LEU A 98 -9.20 -4.81 -10.48
N CYS A 99 -9.90 -5.89 -10.15
CA CYS A 99 -10.23 -6.94 -11.12
C CYS A 99 -11.49 -7.72 -10.71
N PRO A 100 -12.18 -8.41 -11.64
CA PRO A 100 -13.38 -9.16 -11.33
C PRO A 100 -13.01 -10.51 -10.71
N LEU A 101 -12.98 -10.57 -9.37
CA LEU A 101 -12.67 -11.80 -8.65
C LEU A 101 -13.86 -12.77 -8.67
N GLY A 102 -15.09 -12.28 -8.57
CA GLY A 102 -16.31 -13.10 -8.67
C GLY A 102 -16.44 -14.06 -7.49
N LEU A 103 -15.99 -13.65 -6.31
CA LEU A 103 -15.91 -14.50 -5.11
C LEU A 103 -17.29 -15.04 -4.71
N GLY A 104 -18.36 -14.27 -4.95
CA GLY A 104 -19.74 -14.64 -4.62
C GLY A 104 -20.36 -15.73 -5.51
N SER A 105 -19.88 -15.94 -6.73
CA SER A 105 -20.60 -16.73 -7.76
C SER A 105 -19.81 -17.89 -8.37
N LYS A 106 -18.56 -18.12 -7.94
CA LYS A 106 -17.65 -19.11 -8.54
C LYS A 106 -17.65 -20.48 -7.86
N SER A 107 -17.36 -21.52 -8.65
CA SER A 107 -17.21 -22.90 -8.18
C SER A 107 -16.01 -23.07 -7.22
N LYS A 108 -15.98 -24.15 -6.43
CA LYS A 108 -14.86 -24.40 -5.47
C LYS A 108 -13.48 -24.48 -6.14
N GLN A 109 -13.38 -25.02 -7.36
CA GLN A 109 -12.10 -25.11 -8.09
C GLN A 109 -11.66 -23.74 -8.61
N ASP A 110 -12.58 -22.94 -9.13
CA ASP A 110 -12.28 -21.58 -9.58
C ASP A 110 -11.84 -20.66 -8.43
N ARG A 111 -12.30 -20.94 -7.21
CA ARG A 111 -11.88 -20.22 -5.99
C ARG A 111 -10.43 -20.51 -5.61
N GLN A 112 -9.92 -21.73 -5.78
CA GLN A 112 -8.53 -22.05 -5.43
C GLN A 112 -7.52 -21.19 -6.21
N GLY A 113 -7.71 -21.02 -7.53
CA GLY A 113 -6.84 -20.17 -8.32
C GLY A 113 -6.91 -18.70 -7.93
N ILE A 114 -8.06 -18.22 -7.46
CA ILE A 114 -8.21 -16.85 -6.95
C ILE A 114 -7.55 -16.69 -5.59
N ASP A 115 -7.71 -17.66 -4.70
CA ASP A 115 -7.09 -17.66 -3.37
C ASP A 115 -5.55 -17.64 -3.50
N GLU A 116 -4.99 -18.37 -4.46
CA GLU A 116 -3.55 -18.34 -4.77
C GLU A 116 -3.06 -16.94 -5.20
N ILE A 117 -3.89 -16.20 -5.93
CA ILE A 117 -3.61 -14.82 -6.35
C ILE A 117 -3.75 -13.84 -5.18
N ILE A 118 -4.82 -13.95 -4.37
CA ILE A 118 -5.03 -13.09 -3.20
C ILE A 118 -3.96 -13.34 -2.13
N ASN A 119 -3.37 -14.55 -2.06
CA ASN A 119 -2.27 -14.84 -1.13
C ASN A 119 -1.05 -13.90 -1.30
N TYR A 120 -0.89 -13.23 -2.44
CA TYR A 120 0.13 -12.20 -2.62
C TYR A 120 -0.05 -10.96 -1.72
N GLU A 121 -1.24 -10.72 -1.15
CA GLU A 121 -1.44 -9.66 -0.14
C GLU A 121 -0.63 -9.86 1.14
N ARG A 122 -0.27 -11.13 1.43
CA ARG A 122 0.57 -11.48 2.58
C ARG A 122 2.03 -11.08 2.35
N ASP A 123 2.46 -11.01 1.10
CA ASP A 123 3.80 -10.56 0.73
C ASP A 123 3.86 -9.04 0.63
N LYS A 124 4.50 -8.42 1.62
CA LYS A 124 4.67 -6.97 1.75
C LYS A 124 6.09 -6.51 1.41
N TYR A 125 6.92 -7.34 0.77
CA TYR A 125 8.35 -7.08 0.61
C TYR A 125 8.65 -5.79 -0.18
N TYR A 126 7.90 -5.52 -1.25
CA TYR A 126 8.05 -4.31 -2.07
C TYR A 126 6.95 -3.27 -1.81
N CYS A 127 5.72 -3.73 -1.60
CA CYS A 127 4.55 -2.87 -1.38
C CYS A 127 3.45 -3.70 -0.72
N ARG A 128 2.48 -3.02 -0.11
CA ARG A 128 1.22 -3.65 0.27
C ARG A 128 0.38 -3.83 -0.98
N LYS A 129 -0.07 -5.04 -1.26
CA LYS A 129 -0.99 -5.34 -2.36
C LYS A 129 -2.40 -5.44 -1.78
N ILE A 130 -3.37 -4.87 -2.48
CA ILE A 130 -4.78 -4.89 -2.08
C ILE A 130 -5.59 -5.21 -3.34
N PHE A 131 -6.22 -6.38 -3.37
CA PHE A 131 -7.13 -6.75 -4.42
C PHE A 131 -8.54 -6.25 -4.07
N ILE A 132 -9.22 -5.68 -5.07
CA ILE A 132 -10.59 -5.18 -4.92
C ILE A 132 -11.45 -5.84 -5.99
N ASP A 133 -12.51 -6.51 -5.57
CA ASP A 133 -13.42 -7.18 -6.50
C ASP A 133 -14.37 -6.18 -7.16
N VAL A 134 -14.09 -5.82 -8.42
CA VAL A 134 -14.95 -4.90 -9.19
C VAL A 134 -16.28 -5.53 -9.61
N SER A 135 -16.42 -6.85 -9.49
CA SER A 135 -17.66 -7.57 -9.77
C SER A 135 -18.59 -7.67 -8.56
N ASN A 136 -18.15 -7.24 -7.38
CA ASN A 136 -18.99 -7.21 -6.19
C ASN A 136 -20.16 -6.22 -6.39
N PRO A 137 -21.43 -6.66 -6.28
CA PRO A 137 -22.59 -5.78 -6.40
C PRO A 137 -22.62 -4.68 -5.33
N ASN A 138 -21.99 -4.91 -4.18
CA ASN A 138 -21.80 -3.89 -3.14
C ASN A 138 -20.35 -3.40 -3.09
N PHE A 139 -19.90 -2.79 -4.19
CA PHE A 139 -18.53 -2.29 -4.34
C PHE A 139 -18.09 -1.32 -3.22
N GLU A 140 -19.03 -0.59 -2.62
CA GLU A 140 -18.70 0.33 -1.51
C GLU A 140 -18.17 -0.41 -0.27
N GLU A 141 -18.57 -1.67 -0.04
CA GLU A 141 -18.02 -2.49 1.05
C GLU A 141 -16.55 -2.87 0.78
N GLU A 142 -16.19 -3.14 -0.48
CA GLU A 142 -14.80 -3.43 -0.86
C GLU A 142 -13.89 -2.22 -0.60
N LEU A 143 -14.42 -1.00 -0.76
CA LEU A 143 -13.67 0.23 -0.50
C LEU A 143 -13.35 0.43 0.98
N LEU A 144 -14.09 -0.21 1.90
CA LEU A 144 -13.80 -0.14 3.34
C LEU A 144 -12.45 -0.81 3.71
N ILE A 145 -11.92 -1.67 2.83
CA ILE A 145 -10.60 -2.29 3.00
C ILE A 145 -9.47 -1.26 2.84
N LEU A 146 -9.73 -0.18 2.08
CA LEU A 146 -8.77 0.88 1.87
C LEU A 146 -8.62 1.69 3.17
N PRO A 147 -7.38 1.96 3.61
CA PRO A 147 -7.13 2.88 4.72
C PRO A 147 -7.84 4.21 4.46
N SER A 148 -8.81 4.56 5.31
CA SER A 148 -9.63 5.76 5.12
C SER A 148 -8.89 7.04 5.51
N PHE A 149 -7.72 6.92 6.13
CA PHE A 149 -6.93 8.04 6.63
C PHE A 149 -5.48 7.90 6.19
N PRO A 150 -4.85 8.97 5.67
CA PRO A 150 -3.43 8.95 5.34
C PRO A 150 -2.62 8.67 6.60
N LEU A 151 -1.74 7.68 6.55
CA LEU A 151 -0.82 7.40 7.66
C LEU A 151 0.22 8.54 7.73
N LYS A 152 0.14 9.33 8.82
CA LYS A 152 1.23 10.23 9.20
C LYS A 152 2.32 9.38 9.82
N VAL A 153 3.38 9.13 9.07
CA VAL A 153 4.55 8.41 9.61
C VAL A 153 5.77 9.30 9.40
N SER A 154 6.19 10.00 10.45
CA SER A 154 7.46 10.73 10.50
C SER A 154 8.50 9.90 11.26
N PHE A 155 9.46 9.32 10.53
CA PHE A 155 10.62 8.67 11.13
C PHE A 155 11.84 9.59 11.11
N ASP A 156 11.72 10.78 11.68
CA ASP A 156 12.87 11.65 11.93
C ASP A 156 13.03 11.85 13.43
N GLY A 157 13.82 10.98 14.05
CA GLY A 157 14.21 11.09 15.45
C GLY A 157 14.22 9.75 16.18
N MET A 158 15.39 9.35 16.65
CA MET A 158 15.68 8.14 17.45
C MET A 158 14.52 7.62 18.32
N MET A 159 13.75 6.63 17.84
CA MET A 159 12.81 5.89 18.68
C MET A 159 13.54 4.76 19.40
N LYS A 160 13.98 5.02 20.64
CA LYS A 160 14.39 4.00 21.60
C LYS A 160 13.37 3.93 22.72
N GLY A 161 12.72 2.76 22.89
CA GLY A 161 11.90 2.44 24.07
C GLY A 161 10.39 2.36 23.83
N TYR A 162 9.69 1.82 24.83
CA TYR A 162 8.23 1.62 24.87
C TYR A 162 7.45 2.93 24.66
N ASP A 163 7.97 4.04 25.20
CA ASP A 163 7.35 5.35 25.09
C ASP A 163 7.35 5.88 23.65
N GLY A 164 8.39 5.60 22.86
CA GLY A 164 8.44 5.98 21.44
C GLY A 164 7.41 5.23 20.60
N VAL A 165 7.16 3.96 20.93
CA VAL A 165 6.12 3.15 20.26
C VAL A 165 4.72 3.67 20.62
N ILE A 166 4.47 4.02 21.89
CA ILE A 166 3.20 4.64 22.31
C ILE A 166 3.01 6.00 21.63
N GLN A 167 4.06 6.80 21.48
CA GLN A 167 3.99 8.08 20.76
C GLN A 167 3.65 7.90 19.29
N ALA A 168 4.26 6.93 18.59
CA ALA A 168 3.92 6.60 17.21
C ALA A 168 2.45 6.12 17.09
N ILE A 169 1.99 5.30 18.03
CA ILE A 169 0.60 4.84 18.08
C ILE A 169 -0.36 6.03 18.26
N ASN A 170 -0.01 7.00 19.10
CA ASN A 170 -0.78 8.23 19.32
C ASN A 170 -0.81 9.15 18.09
N GLU A 171 0.25 9.18 17.29
CA GLU A 171 0.32 9.98 16.06
C GLU A 171 -0.48 9.36 14.90
N ILE A 172 -0.66 8.04 14.93
CA ILE A 172 -1.30 7.26 13.86
C ILE A 172 -2.80 7.04 14.11
N LEU A 173 -3.23 6.92 15.38
CA LEU A 173 -4.63 6.72 15.74
C LEU A 173 -5.35 8.03 16.04
N PRO A 174 -6.58 8.25 15.52
CA PRO A 174 -7.44 9.33 15.98
C PRO A 174 -7.64 9.23 17.49
N GLU A 175 -7.54 10.36 18.19
CA GLU A 175 -7.55 10.45 19.66
C GLU A 175 -8.76 9.76 20.31
N GLN A 176 -9.91 9.78 19.62
CA GLN A 176 -11.13 9.08 20.03
C GLN A 176 -10.96 7.55 20.06
N LEU A 177 -10.33 6.96 19.05
CA LEU A 177 -10.10 5.51 18.95
C LEU A 177 -9.03 5.04 19.93
N TYR A 178 -7.99 5.85 20.14
CA TYR A 178 -6.96 5.57 21.14
C TYR A 178 -7.55 5.55 22.56
N ASN A 179 -8.40 6.52 22.88
CA ASN A 179 -9.08 6.58 24.17
C ASN A 179 -10.06 5.42 24.39
N GLU A 180 -10.78 4.98 23.35
CA GLU A 180 -11.62 3.77 23.42
C GLU A 180 -10.79 2.48 23.66
N LEU A 181 -9.63 2.36 23.01
CA LEU A 181 -8.72 1.21 23.22
C LEU A 181 -8.13 1.22 24.63
N LYS A 182 -7.82 2.40 25.16
CA LYS A 182 -7.26 2.58 26.52
C LYS A 182 -8.29 2.33 27.63
N GLN A 183 -9.59 2.51 27.35
CA GLN A 183 -10.66 2.20 28.32
C GLN A 183 -10.76 0.71 28.67
N LYS A 184 -10.12 -0.20 27.93
CA LYS A 184 -10.05 -1.64 28.23
C LYS A 184 -8.76 -2.09 28.91
N GLU A 185 -8.06 -1.22 29.63
CA GLU A 185 -6.90 -1.64 30.42
C GLU A 185 -7.31 -2.29 31.76
N ILE A 186 -7.57 -3.59 31.72
CA ILE A 186 -7.09 -4.45 32.82
C ILE A 186 -5.58 -4.51 32.61
N LYS A 187 -4.81 -3.79 33.44
CA LYS A 187 -3.34 -4.00 33.49
C LYS A 187 -3.10 -5.52 33.58
N PRO A 188 -2.36 -6.12 32.63
CA PRO A 188 -2.02 -7.53 32.74
C PRO A 188 -1.29 -7.74 34.07
N ASP A 189 -1.80 -8.63 34.91
CA ASP A 189 -1.17 -9.00 36.17
C ASP A 189 0.08 -9.84 35.84
N ILE A 190 1.21 -9.15 35.71
CA ILE A 190 2.51 -9.72 35.34
C ILE A 190 2.92 -10.79 36.36
N ASP A 191 2.59 -10.62 37.64
CA ASP A 191 2.93 -11.58 38.69
C ASP A 191 2.16 -12.90 38.50
N LYS A 192 0.89 -12.80 38.10
CA LYS A 192 0.07 -13.97 37.77
C LYS A 192 0.61 -14.72 36.55
N ILE A 193 1.05 -14.01 35.51
CA ILE A 193 1.66 -14.61 34.31
C ILE A 193 2.98 -15.30 34.65
N LEU A 194 3.85 -14.67 35.45
CA LEU A 194 5.13 -15.25 35.87
C LEU A 194 4.94 -16.49 36.76
N SER A 195 3.89 -16.52 37.58
CA SER A 195 3.53 -17.68 38.41
C SER A 195 3.08 -18.91 37.60
N MET A 196 2.55 -18.67 36.39
CA MET A 196 2.10 -19.74 35.47
C MET A 196 3.26 -20.31 34.64
N ILE A 197 4.29 -19.51 34.40
CA ILE A 197 5.47 -19.89 33.59
C ILE A 197 6.56 -20.56 34.46
N SER A 198 6.54 -20.33 35.77
CA SER A 198 7.57 -20.83 36.70
C SER A 198 7.24 -22.21 37.34
N LYS A 199 6.62 -23.12 36.59
CA LYS A 199 6.44 -24.53 36.99
C LYS A 199 7.19 -25.48 36.08
#